data_AF-A0A183CZZ4-F1
#
_entry.id   AF-A0A183CZZ4-F1
#
_cell.length_a   1.000
_cell.length_b   1.000
_cell.length_c   1.000
_cell.angle_alpha   90.00
_cell.angle_beta   90.00
_cell.angle_gamma   90.00
#
_symmetry.space_group_name_H-M   'P 1'
#
loop_
_entity.id
_entity.type
_entity.pdbx_description
1 polymer ?
#
loop_
_entity_poly.entity_id
_entity_poly.type
_entity_poly.pdbx_seq_one_letter_code
_entity_poly.pdbx_strand_id
1 'polypeptide(L)'
;MRPDDVRELLWRRHAYNNAIISLRRHFKQEYKMEQLVREEKEEFDRLLAENEERNRMAAEKRAEREKVAMEKMEMEYIRSIEEELQRREVNVKQKKQEVLEMVAKSKHFITEDILDEKLEEALENPVVYDYAVDLMGNKYYAPIPEKYVKGTPPRQKGRTYDITLGIEHYSKIVPYSATGADGNAEISPESGESMKQQA
;
A
#
# COMPACT_ATOMS: atom_id res chain seq x y z
N MET A 1 109.48 -3.41 43.70
CA MET A 1 108.53 -2.38 43.20
C MET A 1 108.58 -1.21 44.16
N ARG A 2 108.57 0.04 43.69
CA ARG A 2 108.52 1.19 44.60
C ARG A 2 107.12 1.25 45.25
N PRO A 3 107.01 1.62 46.53
CA PRO A 3 105.72 1.73 47.22
C PRO A 3 104.71 2.65 46.50
N ASP A 4 105.18 3.69 45.82
CA ASP A 4 104.35 4.63 45.06
C ASP A 4 103.72 4.00 43.82
N ASP A 5 104.49 3.19 43.08
CA ASP A 5 104.02 2.47 41.88
C ASP A 5 102.89 1.49 42.27
N VAL A 6 102.95 0.87 43.46
CA VAL A 6 101.94 -0.06 43.96
C VAL A 6 100.64 0.67 44.31
N ARG A 7 100.72 1.85 44.94
CA ARG A 7 99.55 2.66 45.28
C ARG A 7 98.80 3.12 44.02
N GLU A 8 99.54 3.58 43.02
CA GLU A 8 98.96 4.00 41.75
C GLU A 8 98.30 2.83 41.00
N LEU A 9 98.94 1.65 40.99
CA LEU A 9 98.38 0.46 40.34
C LEU A 9 97.09 -0.02 41.00
N LEU A 10 97.01 0.01 42.33
CA LEU A 10 95.79 -0.33 43.08
C LEU A 10 94.66 0.67 42.81
N TRP A 11 94.98 1.96 42.73
CA TRP A 11 94.00 2.99 42.38
C TRP A 11 93.48 2.84 40.96
N ARG A 12 94.38 2.65 39.97
CA ARG A 12 94.01 2.37 38.57
C ARG A 12 93.15 1.11 38.45
N ARG A 13 93.50 0.04 39.17
CA ARG A 13 92.68 -1.19 39.24
C ARG A 13 91.30 -0.92 39.82
N HIS A 14 91.21 -0.15 40.90
CA HIS A 14 89.92 0.19 41.53
C HIS A 14 89.04 1.04 40.60
N ALA A 15 89.61 2.06 39.96
CA ALA A 15 88.91 2.90 38.99
C ALA A 15 88.44 2.09 37.77
N TYR A 16 89.32 1.25 37.20
CA TYR A 16 88.98 0.36 36.10
C TYR A 16 87.88 -0.64 36.48
N ASN A 17 88.00 -1.29 37.64
CA ASN A 17 86.99 -2.24 38.10
C ASN A 17 85.62 -1.57 38.31
N ASN A 18 85.58 -0.35 38.87
CA ASN A 18 84.34 0.41 39.00
C ASN A 18 83.73 0.74 37.63
N ALA A 19 84.53 1.22 36.68
CA ALA A 19 84.06 1.53 35.33
C ALA A 19 83.52 0.27 34.63
N ILE A 20 84.22 -0.86 34.72
CA ILE A 20 83.79 -2.14 34.16
C ILE A 20 82.51 -2.66 34.83
N ILE A 21 82.37 -2.54 36.15
CA ILE A 21 81.15 -2.93 36.87
C ILE A 21 79.97 -2.05 36.44
N SER A 22 80.17 -0.74 36.32
CA SER A 22 79.14 0.20 35.84
C SER A 22 78.70 -0.16 34.42
N LEU A 23 79.66 -0.40 33.53
CA LEU A 23 79.39 -0.76 32.14
C LEU A 23 78.66 -2.11 32.02
N ARG A 24 79.06 -3.11 32.80
CA ARG A 24 78.34 -4.40 32.88
C ARG A 24 76.91 -4.23 33.38
N ARG A 25 76.68 -3.35 34.37
CA ARG A 25 75.33 -3.06 34.87
C ARG A 25 74.46 -2.44 33.78
N HIS A 26 75.00 -1.47 33.05
CA HIS A 26 74.30 -0.81 31.96
C HIS A 26 73.90 -1.80 30.86
N PHE A 27 74.86 -2.58 30.33
CA PHE A 27 74.55 -3.59 29.31
C PHE A 27 73.61 -4.68 29.80
N LYS A 28 73.70 -5.09 31.08
CA LYS A 28 72.74 -6.04 31.66
C LYS A 28 71.33 -5.45 31.73
N GLN A 29 71.21 -4.14 31.96
CA GLN A 29 69.92 -3.45 31.96
C GLN A 29 69.38 -3.34 30.53
N GLU A 30 70.18 -2.92 29.56
CA GLU A 30 69.78 -2.85 28.15
C GLU A 30 69.30 -4.22 27.64
N TYR A 31 70.06 -5.29 27.93
CA TYR A 31 69.67 -6.65 27.56
C TYR A 31 68.32 -7.07 28.16
N LYS A 32 68.06 -6.72 29.42
CA LYS A 32 66.77 -6.98 30.06
C LYS A 32 65.63 -6.20 29.40
N MET A 33 65.86 -4.92 29.08
CA MET A 33 64.86 -4.10 28.41
C MET A 33 64.57 -4.63 27.00
N GLU A 34 65.58 -5.08 26.28
CA GLU A 34 65.42 -5.70 24.96
C GLU A 34 64.59 -6.99 25.02
N GLN A 35 64.83 -7.83 26.04
CA GLN A 35 64.01 -9.03 26.28
C GLN A 35 62.55 -8.68 26.59
N LEU A 36 62.31 -7.70 27.47
CA LEU A 36 60.96 -7.26 27.80
C LEU A 36 60.23 -6.73 26.56
N VAL A 37 60.88 -5.87 25.76
CA VAL A 37 60.31 -5.34 24.52
C VAL A 37 59.98 -6.46 23.53
N ARG A 38 60.79 -7.52 23.50
CA ARG A 38 60.53 -8.68 22.64
C ARG A 38 59.32 -9.48 23.12
N GLU A 39 59.24 -9.77 24.42
CA GLU A 39 58.10 -10.46 25.02
C GLU A 39 56.80 -9.66 24.83
N GLU A 40 56.84 -8.35 25.05
CA GLU A 40 55.70 -7.44 24.82
C GLU A 40 55.23 -7.45 23.36
N LYS A 41 56.16 -7.45 22.39
CA LYS A 41 55.82 -7.56 20.97
C LYS A 41 55.16 -8.90 20.64
N GLU A 42 55.69 -10.00 21.16
CA GLU A 42 55.13 -11.34 20.95
C GLU A 42 53.73 -11.49 21.61
N GLU A 43 53.50 -10.85 22.76
CA GLU A 43 52.17 -10.75 23.37
C GLU A 43 51.23 -9.88 22.54
N PHE A 44 51.69 -8.72 22.09
CA PHE A 44 50.91 -7.81 21.27
C PHE A 44 50.46 -8.47 19.95
N ASP A 45 51.37 -9.14 19.25
CA ASP A 45 51.08 -9.83 17.99
C ASP A 45 50.05 -10.95 18.19
N ARG A 46 50.12 -11.69 19.32
CA ARG A 46 49.12 -12.70 19.69
C ARG A 46 47.74 -12.08 19.92
N LEU A 47 47.68 -10.98 20.67
CA LEU A 47 46.41 -10.30 20.94
C LEU A 47 45.81 -9.69 19.68
N LEU A 48 46.65 -9.17 18.78
CA LEU A 48 46.21 -8.63 17.49
C LEU A 48 45.60 -9.73 16.61
N ALA A 49 46.27 -10.88 16.49
CA ALA A 49 45.75 -12.02 15.74
C ALA A 49 44.39 -12.51 16.30
N GLU A 50 44.26 -12.56 17.63
CA GLU A 50 42.98 -12.93 18.26
C GLU A 50 41.89 -11.87 18.05
N ASN A 51 42.24 -10.59 17.99
CA ASN A 51 41.31 -9.52 17.69
C ASN A 51 40.83 -9.58 16.23
N GLU A 52 41.75 -9.82 15.29
CA GLU A 52 41.44 -9.99 13.87
C GLU A 52 40.49 -11.16 13.64
N GLU A 53 40.74 -12.30 14.31
CA GLU A 53 39.85 -13.46 14.26
C GLU A 53 38.43 -13.13 14.74
N ARG A 54 38.31 -12.48 15.91
CA ARG A 54 37.01 -12.05 16.45
C ARG A 54 36.31 -11.06 15.51
N ASN A 55 37.06 -10.13 14.93
CA ASN A 55 36.52 -9.14 13.99
C ASN A 55 36.02 -9.80 12.71
N ARG A 56 36.73 -10.82 12.20
CA ARG A 56 36.31 -11.60 11.04
C ARG A 56 35.00 -12.33 11.31
N MET A 57 34.91 -13.06 12.43
CA MET A 57 33.69 -13.74 12.84
C MET A 57 32.52 -12.77 13.05
N ALA A 58 32.78 -11.57 13.59
CA ALA A 58 31.77 -10.53 13.75
C ALA A 58 31.34 -9.90 12.42
N ALA A 59 32.25 -9.76 11.45
CA ALA A 59 31.97 -9.27 10.12
C ALA A 59 31.10 -10.26 9.33
N GLU A 60 31.39 -11.55 9.39
CA GLU A 60 30.57 -12.60 8.78
C GLU A 60 29.13 -12.60 9.34
N LYS A 61 28.98 -12.50 10.67
CA LYS A 61 27.65 -12.38 11.31
C LYS A 61 26.93 -11.08 10.93
N ARG A 62 27.65 -10.00 10.66
CA ARG A 62 27.06 -8.74 10.16
C ARG A 62 26.55 -8.91 8.73
N ALA A 63 27.37 -9.49 7.85
CA ALA A 63 27.01 -9.75 6.46
C ALA A 63 25.78 -10.67 6.34
N GLU A 64 25.69 -11.72 7.16
CA GLU A 64 24.51 -12.61 7.15
C GLU A 64 23.23 -11.86 7.58
N ARG A 65 23.31 -11.04 8.64
CA ARG A 65 22.17 -10.23 9.08
C ARG A 65 21.74 -9.21 8.03
N GLU A 66 22.71 -8.59 7.38
CA GLU A 66 22.45 -7.61 6.31
C GLU A 66 21.81 -8.27 5.10
N LYS A 67 22.28 -9.46 4.70
CA LYS A 67 21.66 -10.24 3.63
C LYS A 67 20.20 -10.57 3.93
N VAL A 68 19.92 -11.10 5.13
CA VAL A 68 18.53 -11.41 5.55
C VAL A 68 17.67 -10.14 5.61
N ALA A 69 18.23 -9.01 6.04
CA ALA A 69 17.51 -7.73 6.06
C ALA A 69 17.22 -7.22 4.64
N MET A 70 18.17 -7.34 3.71
CA MET A 70 17.98 -6.98 2.30
C MET A 70 16.91 -7.84 1.64
N GLU A 71 16.95 -9.16 1.82
CA GLU A 71 15.92 -10.07 1.28
C GLU A 71 14.52 -9.71 1.80
N LYS A 72 14.38 -9.37 3.09
CA LYS A 72 13.11 -8.91 3.66
C LYS A 72 12.64 -7.59 3.05
N MET A 73 13.54 -6.63 2.92
CA MET A 73 13.23 -5.33 2.33
C MET A 73 12.79 -5.49 0.86
N GLU A 74 13.44 -6.37 0.10
CA GLU A 74 13.10 -6.65 -1.29
C GLU A 74 11.72 -7.29 -1.42
N MET A 75 11.37 -8.25 -0.54
CA MET A 75 10.03 -8.82 -0.48
C MET A 75 8.95 -7.78 -0.14
N GLU A 76 9.20 -6.92 0.85
CA GLU A 76 8.27 -5.85 1.21
C GLU A 76 8.10 -4.84 0.07
N TYR A 77 9.19 -4.51 -0.63
CA TYR A 77 9.16 -3.61 -1.78
C TYR A 77 8.34 -4.18 -2.93
N ILE A 78 8.55 -5.44 -3.31
CA ILE A 78 7.76 -6.11 -4.37
C ILE A 78 6.28 -6.13 -3.98
N ARG A 79 5.97 -6.49 -2.74
CA ARG A 79 4.60 -6.49 -2.24
C ARG A 79 3.96 -5.10 -2.34
N SER A 80 4.69 -4.05 -1.98
CA SER A 80 4.18 -2.68 -2.07
C SER A 80 3.86 -2.27 -3.52
N ILE A 81 4.70 -2.68 -4.48
CA ILE A 81 4.48 -2.45 -5.90
C ILE A 81 3.23 -3.21 -6.37
N GLU A 82 3.07 -4.48 -5.99
CA GLU A 82 1.90 -5.27 -6.37
C GLU A 82 0.61 -4.65 -5.84
N GLU A 83 0.60 -4.25 -4.56
CA GLU A 83 -0.55 -3.57 -3.95
C GLU A 83 -0.89 -2.25 -4.67
N GLU A 84 0.12 -1.48 -5.06
CA GLU A 84 -0.09 -0.23 -5.81
C GLU A 84 -0.62 -0.48 -7.23
N LEU A 85 -0.07 -1.47 -7.93
CA LEU A 85 -0.54 -1.86 -9.27
C LEU A 85 -1.99 -2.34 -9.24
N GLN A 86 -2.37 -3.15 -8.25
CA GLN A 86 -3.76 -3.60 -8.08
C GLN A 86 -4.71 -2.42 -7.83
N ARG A 87 -4.34 -1.49 -6.94
CA ARG A 87 -5.14 -0.28 -6.69
C ARG A 87 -5.32 0.56 -7.95
N ARG A 88 -4.25 0.75 -8.71
CA ARG A 88 -4.29 1.47 -9.99
C ARG A 88 -5.19 0.75 -11.00
N GLU A 89 -5.09 -0.57 -11.12
CA GLU A 89 -5.93 -1.33 -12.04
C GLU A 89 -7.42 -1.23 -11.69
N VAL A 90 -7.78 -1.36 -10.41
CA VAL A 90 -9.17 -1.19 -9.94
C VAL A 90 -9.69 0.21 -10.26
N ASN A 91 -8.90 1.25 -9.97
CA ASN A 91 -9.27 2.63 -10.27
C ASN A 91 -9.48 2.84 -11.79
N VAL A 92 -8.54 2.37 -12.62
CA VAL A 92 -8.67 2.45 -14.08
C VAL A 92 -9.93 1.74 -14.57
N LYS A 93 -10.24 0.55 -14.04
CA LYS A 93 -11.48 -0.18 -14.40
C LYS A 93 -12.74 0.61 -14.03
N GLN A 94 -12.79 1.16 -12.81
CA GLN A 94 -13.92 1.98 -12.34
C GLN A 94 -14.10 3.23 -13.20
N LYS A 95 -13.02 3.98 -13.44
CA LYS A 95 -13.07 5.20 -14.27
C LYS A 95 -13.43 4.90 -15.72
N LYS A 96 -12.93 3.80 -16.27
CA LYS A 96 -13.34 3.35 -17.61
C LYS A 96 -14.84 3.05 -17.65
N GLN A 97 -15.38 2.38 -16.64
CA GLN A 97 -16.80 2.09 -16.56
C GLN A 97 -17.65 3.37 -16.45
N GLU A 98 -17.26 4.32 -15.60
CA GLU A 98 -17.91 5.64 -15.48
C GLU A 98 -17.96 6.38 -16.83
N VAL A 99 -16.84 6.36 -17.58
CA VAL A 99 -16.77 6.98 -18.91
C VAL A 99 -17.70 6.28 -19.90
N LEU A 100 -17.73 4.94 -19.92
CA LEU A 100 -18.61 4.18 -20.81
C LEU A 100 -20.09 4.46 -20.50
N GLU A 101 -20.47 4.54 -19.23
CA GLU A 101 -21.82 4.91 -18.81
C GLU A 101 -22.18 6.33 -19.23
N MET A 102 -21.24 7.27 -19.13
CA MET A 102 -21.44 8.65 -19.56
C MET A 102 -21.60 8.76 -21.09
N VAL A 103 -20.83 7.98 -21.86
CA VAL A 103 -20.97 7.90 -23.32
C VAL A 103 -22.32 7.28 -23.73
N ALA A 104 -22.81 6.30 -22.97
CA ALA A 104 -24.16 5.76 -23.20
C ALA A 104 -25.25 6.81 -22.90
N LYS A 105 -25.10 7.56 -21.81
CA LYS A 105 -26.02 8.66 -21.44
C LYS A 105 -25.97 9.82 -22.43
N SER A 106 -24.80 10.13 -22.99
CA SER A 106 -24.64 11.27 -23.91
C SER A 106 -25.44 11.14 -25.19
N LYS A 107 -25.79 9.91 -25.59
CA LYS A 107 -26.71 9.67 -26.72
C LYS A 107 -28.12 10.24 -26.48
N HIS A 108 -28.50 10.43 -25.22
CA HIS A 108 -29.81 10.95 -24.81
C HIS A 108 -29.75 12.45 -24.46
N PHE A 109 -28.61 13.11 -24.68
CA PHE A 109 -28.50 14.55 -24.45
C PHE A 109 -29.22 15.31 -25.57
N ILE A 110 -29.85 16.41 -25.18
CA ILE A 110 -30.62 17.26 -26.10
C ILE A 110 -29.64 18.15 -26.85
N THR A 111 -29.60 18.00 -28.17
CA THR A 111 -28.89 18.90 -29.10
C THR A 111 -29.85 19.93 -29.67
N GLU A 112 -29.33 20.99 -30.30
CA GLU A 112 -30.14 22.04 -30.92
C GLU A 112 -31.13 21.48 -31.94
N ASP A 113 -30.72 20.45 -32.69
CA ASP A 113 -31.55 19.81 -33.73
C ASP A 113 -32.72 18.99 -33.16
N ILE A 114 -32.59 18.42 -31.95
CA ILE A 114 -33.58 17.51 -31.33
C ILE A 114 -34.38 18.22 -30.22
N LEU A 115 -34.18 19.54 -30.05
CA LEU A 115 -34.75 20.31 -28.95
C LEU A 115 -36.28 20.40 -29.01
N ASP A 116 -36.82 20.77 -30.17
CA ASP A 116 -38.27 20.99 -30.34
C ASP A 116 -39.07 19.69 -30.17
N GLU A 117 -38.56 18.57 -30.72
CA GLU A 117 -39.19 17.26 -30.58
C GLU A 117 -39.23 16.79 -29.12
N LYS A 118 -38.11 16.94 -28.38
CA LYS A 118 -38.07 16.58 -26.96
C LYS A 118 -38.91 17.49 -26.08
N LEU A 119 -39.09 18.75 -26.47
CA LEU A 119 -39.97 19.68 -25.77
C LEU A 119 -41.44 19.22 -25.88
N GLU A 120 -41.89 18.83 -27.06
CA GLU A 120 -43.24 18.29 -27.26
C GLU A 120 -43.44 16.97 -26.49
N GLU A 121 -42.48 16.06 -26.54
CA GLU A 121 -42.51 14.79 -25.79
C GLU A 121 -42.65 15.01 -24.28
N ALA A 122 -41.90 15.97 -23.73
CA ALA A 122 -41.96 16.32 -22.30
C ALA A 122 -43.29 16.98 -21.91
N LEU A 123 -43.91 17.75 -22.81
CA LEU A 123 -45.23 18.36 -22.59
C LEU A 123 -46.37 17.34 -22.70
N GLU A 124 -46.20 16.27 -23.47
CA GLU A 124 -47.18 15.19 -23.59
C GLU A 124 -47.09 14.20 -22.43
N ASN A 125 -45.89 13.93 -21.93
CA ASN A 125 -45.63 12.95 -20.87
C ASN A 125 -45.13 13.61 -19.56
N PRO A 126 -46.03 14.20 -18.74
CA PRO A 126 -45.67 14.73 -17.43
C PRO A 126 -45.21 13.62 -16.46
N VAL A 127 -44.00 13.76 -15.91
CA VAL A 127 -43.43 12.83 -14.93
C VAL A 127 -43.54 13.42 -13.52
N VAL A 128 -44.07 12.63 -12.57
CA VAL A 128 -44.17 13.00 -11.15
C VAL A 128 -43.14 12.22 -10.36
N TYR A 129 -42.29 12.94 -9.62
CA TYR A 129 -41.27 12.36 -8.74
C TYR A 129 -41.74 12.25 -7.27
N ASP A 130 -42.97 12.67 -6.97
CA ASP A 130 -43.50 12.67 -5.62
C ASP A 130 -43.82 11.24 -5.15
N TYR A 131 -43.28 10.87 -3.99
CA TYR A 131 -43.60 9.63 -3.31
C TYR A 131 -43.64 9.84 -1.80
N ALA A 132 -44.54 9.13 -1.12
CA ALA A 132 -44.56 9.03 0.33
C ALA A 132 -43.75 7.82 0.79
N VAL A 133 -43.15 7.90 1.97
CA VAL A 133 -42.41 6.79 2.61
C VAL A 133 -43.04 6.51 3.96
N ASP A 134 -43.39 5.25 4.19
CA ASP A 134 -43.88 4.79 5.49
C ASP A 134 -42.74 4.54 6.49
N LEU A 135 -43.06 4.42 7.78
CA LEU A 135 -42.11 4.09 8.85
C LEU A 135 -41.37 2.77 8.61
N MET A 136 -41.96 1.85 7.83
CA MET A 136 -41.32 0.60 7.39
C MET A 136 -40.41 0.76 6.16
N GLY A 137 -40.28 1.96 5.60
CA GLY A 137 -39.48 2.25 4.41
C GLY A 137 -40.15 1.95 3.07
N ASN A 138 -41.44 1.59 3.07
CA ASN A 138 -42.20 1.33 1.85
C ASN A 138 -42.50 2.65 1.12
N LYS A 139 -42.22 2.71 -0.19
CA LYS A 139 -42.50 3.88 -1.04
C LYS A 139 -43.86 3.76 -1.70
N TYR A 140 -44.65 4.82 -1.65
CA TYR A 140 -45.95 4.94 -2.29
C TYR A 140 -45.93 6.09 -3.29
N TYR A 141 -46.14 5.80 -4.55
CA TYR A 141 -46.08 6.79 -5.64
C TYR A 141 -47.47 7.34 -5.96
N ALA A 142 -47.53 8.59 -6.39
CA ALA A 142 -48.73 9.15 -6.98
C ALA A 142 -49.01 8.52 -8.36
N PRO A 143 -50.28 8.39 -8.77
CA PRO A 143 -50.62 7.91 -10.11
C PRO A 143 -50.10 8.87 -11.20
N ILE A 144 -49.81 8.34 -12.38
CA ILE A 144 -49.31 9.13 -13.53
C ILE A 144 -50.37 10.16 -13.91
N PRO A 145 -50.03 11.46 -13.98
CA PRO A 145 -51.00 12.50 -14.31
C PRO A 145 -51.41 12.42 -15.78
N GLU A 146 -52.72 12.42 -16.03
CA GLU A 146 -53.26 12.51 -17.39
C GLU A 146 -53.37 13.99 -17.83
N LYS A 147 -52.86 14.31 -19.02
CA LYS A 147 -52.86 15.67 -19.59
C LYS A 147 -54.27 16.23 -19.81
N TYR A 148 -55.20 15.38 -20.23
CA TYR A 148 -56.59 15.75 -20.46
C TYR A 148 -57.51 14.92 -19.57
N VAL A 149 -58.28 15.59 -18.70
CA VAL A 149 -59.36 14.94 -17.94
C VAL A 149 -60.45 14.53 -18.92
N LYS A 150 -60.56 13.25 -19.23
CA LYS A 150 -61.61 12.74 -20.12
C LYS A 150 -62.96 12.80 -19.40
N GLY A 151 -63.90 13.63 -19.89
CA GLY A 151 -65.29 13.69 -19.41
C GLY A 151 -65.81 15.10 -19.11
N THR A 152 -67.03 15.21 -18.59
CA THR A 152 -67.60 16.47 -18.14
C THR A 152 -66.85 16.93 -16.88
N PRO A 153 -66.35 18.18 -16.80
CA PRO A 153 -65.58 18.64 -15.64
C PRO A 153 -66.37 18.41 -14.35
N PRO A 154 -65.83 17.66 -13.37
CA PRO A 154 -66.51 17.46 -12.11
C PRO A 154 -66.68 18.82 -11.42
N ARG A 155 -67.88 19.06 -10.86
CA ARG A 155 -68.20 20.27 -10.09
C ARG A 155 -67.17 20.40 -8.97
N GLN A 156 -66.25 21.37 -9.08
CA GLN A 156 -65.11 21.54 -8.19
C GLN A 156 -65.55 21.57 -6.72
N LYS A 157 -65.17 20.54 -5.97
CA LYS A 157 -65.16 20.52 -4.51
C LYS A 157 -63.71 20.25 -4.05
N GLY A 158 -62.84 21.24 -4.21
CA GLY A 158 -61.43 21.17 -3.77
C GLY A 158 -60.39 21.05 -4.90
N ARG A 159 -59.10 20.92 -4.52
CA ARG A 159 -58.00 20.68 -5.48
C ARG A 159 -58.10 19.26 -6.01
N THR A 160 -57.89 19.11 -7.31
CA THR A 160 -58.07 17.85 -8.07
C THR A 160 -57.12 16.72 -7.69
N TYR A 161 -56.05 17.02 -6.93
CA TYR A 161 -55.00 16.06 -6.56
C TYR A 161 -54.87 15.85 -5.04
N ASP A 162 -55.76 16.43 -4.24
CA ASP A 162 -55.77 16.20 -2.80
C ASP A 162 -56.40 14.82 -2.52
N ILE A 163 -55.54 13.80 -2.44
CA ILE A 163 -55.94 12.43 -2.09
C ILE A 163 -56.18 12.38 -0.58
N THR A 164 -57.44 12.23 -0.16
CA THR A 164 -57.78 12.00 1.24
C THR A 164 -57.27 10.63 1.70
N LEU A 165 -56.55 10.60 2.83
CA LEU A 165 -56.12 9.36 3.50
C LEU A 165 -57.32 8.41 3.68
N GLY A 166 -57.27 7.24 3.05
CA GLY A 166 -58.33 6.21 3.14
C GLY A 166 -58.88 5.71 1.81
N ILE A 167 -58.50 6.31 0.67
CA ILE A 167 -58.84 5.78 -0.66
C ILE A 167 -57.66 4.99 -1.23
N GLU A 168 -57.91 3.75 -1.67
CA GLU A 168 -56.91 2.83 -2.23
C GLU A 168 -56.44 3.27 -3.63
N HIS A 169 -55.66 4.36 -3.70
CA HIS A 169 -55.03 4.80 -4.94
C HIS A 169 -53.52 4.53 -4.98
N TYR A 170 -52.93 4.10 -3.87
CA TYR A 170 -51.54 3.68 -3.82
C TYR A 170 -51.43 2.22 -4.26
N SER A 171 -51.45 2.01 -5.57
CA SER A 171 -51.06 0.73 -6.12
C SER A 171 -49.57 0.53 -5.80
N LYS A 172 -49.20 -0.65 -5.28
CA LYS A 172 -47.81 -1.11 -5.19
C LYS A 172 -47.29 -1.32 -6.62
N ILE A 173 -47.07 -0.24 -7.37
CA ILE A 173 -46.58 -0.35 -8.74
C ILE A 173 -45.06 -0.36 -8.71
N VAL A 174 -44.54 -1.33 -9.46
CA VAL A 174 -43.14 -1.63 -9.74
C VAL A 174 -42.48 -0.38 -10.33
N PRO A 175 -41.23 -0.04 -9.95
CA PRO A 175 -40.56 1.15 -10.47
C PRO A 175 -40.51 1.18 -12.01
N TYR A 176 -40.71 2.37 -12.57
CA TYR A 176 -40.50 2.67 -13.99
C TYR A 176 -39.09 2.26 -14.41
N SER A 177 -38.98 1.19 -15.21
CA SER A 177 -37.73 0.71 -15.77
C SER A 177 -37.37 1.53 -17.01
N ALA A 178 -36.30 2.32 -16.90
CA ALA A 178 -35.67 3.00 -18.03
C ALA A 178 -34.90 2.00 -18.90
N THR A 179 -35.61 1.16 -19.66
CA THR A 179 -35.04 0.31 -20.72
C THR A 179 -35.95 0.34 -21.93
N GLY A 180 -35.83 1.40 -22.73
CA GLY A 180 -36.25 1.38 -24.13
C GLY A 180 -35.06 0.94 -24.98
N ALA A 181 -35.00 -0.34 -25.30
CA ALA A 181 -34.18 -0.89 -26.38
C ALA A 181 -34.86 -2.15 -26.92
N ASP A 182 -35.47 -1.98 -28.09
CA ASP A 182 -35.59 -2.91 -29.21
C ASP A 182 -36.28 -4.28 -29.04
N GLY A 183 -37.30 -4.48 -29.87
CA GLY A 183 -37.36 -5.66 -30.74
C GLY A 183 -38.30 -6.77 -30.33
N ASN A 184 -39.41 -6.88 -31.06
CA ASN A 184 -40.25 -8.08 -31.16
C ASN A 184 -39.40 -9.35 -31.40
N ALA A 185 -39.63 -10.37 -30.58
CA ALA A 185 -39.39 -11.76 -30.96
C ALA A 185 -40.51 -12.63 -30.34
N GLU A 186 -41.49 -12.96 -31.18
CA GLU A 186 -42.45 -14.02 -30.93
C GLU A 186 -41.69 -15.34 -30.73
N ILE A 187 -41.97 -16.05 -29.63
CA ILE A 187 -41.59 -17.45 -29.48
C ILE A 187 -42.83 -18.21 -29.05
N SER A 188 -43.47 -18.86 -30.03
CA SER A 188 -44.45 -19.93 -29.83
C SER A 188 -43.78 -21.17 -29.23
N PRO A 189 -44.50 -21.99 -28.42
CA PRO A 189 -43.95 -23.20 -27.85
C PRO A 189 -44.27 -24.41 -28.73
N GLU A 190 -43.26 -25.02 -29.37
CA GLU A 190 -43.35 -26.39 -29.89
C GLU A 190 -42.25 -27.26 -29.27
N SER A 191 -42.72 -28.29 -28.56
CA SER A 191 -42.24 -29.67 -28.46
C SER A 191 -40.76 -30.03 -28.70
N GLY A 192 -40.19 -30.80 -27.77
CA GLY A 192 -39.32 -31.94 -28.13
C GLY A 192 -38.02 -32.13 -27.35
N GLU A 193 -38.01 -33.15 -26.49
CA GLU A 193 -36.92 -34.13 -26.28
C GLU A 193 -35.58 -33.77 -25.59
N SER A 194 -35.44 -34.31 -24.37
CA SER A 194 -34.35 -35.21 -23.90
C SER A 194 -32.89 -34.95 -24.36
N MET A 195 -31.99 -34.69 -23.40
CA MET A 195 -30.88 -35.62 -23.11
C MET A 195 -30.12 -35.31 -21.81
N LYS A 196 -29.77 -36.41 -21.15
CA LYS A 196 -28.88 -36.64 -20.00
C LYS A 196 -27.52 -35.92 -20.05
N GLN A 197 -26.95 -35.64 -18.87
CA GLN A 197 -25.62 -36.07 -18.37
C GLN A 197 -25.35 -35.34 -17.02
N GLN A 198 -25.34 -36.01 -15.87
CA GLN A 198 -24.17 -36.62 -15.22
C GLN A 198 -22.97 -35.68 -15.02
N ALA A 199 -22.84 -35.18 -13.78
CA ALA A 199 -21.60 -35.15 -12.99
C ALA A 199 -21.99 -35.12 -11.51
#